data_AF-A0A8T4IMG7-F1
#
_entry.id   AF-A0A8T4IMG7-F1
#
_cell.length_a   1.000
_cell.length_b   1.000
_cell.length_c   1.000
_cell.angle_alpha   90.00
_cell.angle_beta   90.00
_cell.angle_gamma   90.00
#
_symmetry.space_group_name_H-M   'P 1'
#
loop_
_entity.id
_entity.type
_entity.pdbx_description
1 polymer ?
#
loop_
_entity_poly.entity_id
_entity_poly.type
_entity_poly.pdbx_seq_one_letter_code
_entity_poly.pdbx_strand_id
1 'polypeptide(L)'
;MDVTTTTSIRSFVALGDSFTEGMSDLLPDGTYRGWADLLAGRLAARTEDFRYANLAVRGKLIGQIAADQVDTAASMGADLVTLVGGLNDTLRPKCDMGRVCGLLEESVTKLAPNCGQLVLMRSPGRNGPVMERYRPRIEQLFDFVDELAERHGALVVDLYGGGTASLGDPRLWADDRLHLTYEGHQRVAEAVWQKLGLPPESDWQAALPAAVPPSWPARRLADARFARVHLLPWIGRRLTGRSTGDGRLPKRPDLAPLACEDTP
;
A
#
# COMPACT_ATOMS: atom_id res chain seq x y z
N MET A 1 21.82 -10.33 25.06
CA MET A 1 21.53 -10.80 23.69
C MET A 1 20.14 -11.39 23.74
N ASP A 2 19.13 -10.55 23.52
CA ASP A 2 17.76 -11.03 23.46
C ASP A 2 17.49 -11.39 22.00
N VAL A 3 17.59 -12.68 21.68
CA VAL A 3 17.00 -13.21 20.46
C VAL A 3 15.52 -13.29 20.76
N THR A 4 14.79 -12.20 20.49
CA THR A 4 13.35 -12.27 20.33
C THR A 4 13.10 -13.31 19.27
N THR A 5 12.63 -14.47 19.68
CA THR A 5 12.17 -15.54 18.80
C THR A 5 11.01 -14.97 17.99
N THR A 6 11.30 -14.46 16.79
CA THR A 6 10.28 -14.04 15.85
C THR A 6 9.40 -15.27 15.60
N THR A 7 8.18 -15.24 16.15
CA THR A 7 7.21 -16.29 15.90
C THR A 7 7.07 -16.39 14.38
N SER A 8 7.23 -17.59 13.82
CA SER A 8 7.18 -17.75 12.37
C SER A 8 5.84 -17.25 11.84
N ILE A 9 5.85 -16.32 10.88
CA ILE A 9 4.64 -15.76 10.29
C ILE A 9 4.05 -16.81 9.35
N ARG A 10 2.92 -17.43 9.73
CA ARG A 10 2.24 -18.48 8.95
C ARG A 10 1.02 -17.97 8.20
N SER A 11 0.57 -16.76 8.51
CA SER A 11 -0.60 -16.17 7.89
C SER A 11 -0.48 -14.66 7.75
N PHE A 12 -0.94 -14.14 6.61
CA PHE A 12 -0.91 -12.70 6.28
C PHE A 12 -2.25 -12.23 5.73
N VAL A 13 -2.77 -11.12 6.26
CA VAL A 13 -3.96 -10.43 5.75
C VAL A 13 -3.60 -8.98 5.40
N ALA A 14 -3.81 -8.59 4.13
CA ALA A 14 -3.53 -7.25 3.66
C ALA A 14 -4.83 -6.44 3.48
N LEU A 15 -4.90 -5.26 4.11
CA LEU A 15 -6.01 -4.31 3.99
C LEU A 15 -5.56 -3.03 3.29
N GLY A 16 -6.50 -2.43 2.57
CA GLY A 16 -6.31 -1.08 2.05
C GLY A 16 -7.03 -0.81 0.75
N ASP A 17 -6.39 0.04 -0.05
CA ASP A 17 -6.91 0.57 -1.31
C ASP A 17 -6.12 0.03 -2.52
N SER A 18 -5.97 0.84 -3.58
CA SER A 18 -5.28 0.46 -4.80
C SER A 18 -3.80 0.18 -4.60
N PHE A 19 -3.18 0.81 -3.59
CA PHE A 19 -1.78 0.58 -3.27
C PHE A 19 -1.57 -0.87 -2.79
N THR A 20 -2.38 -1.32 -1.84
CA THR A 20 -2.35 -2.70 -1.33
C THR A 20 -2.92 -3.72 -2.33
N GLU A 21 -3.91 -3.33 -3.15
CA GLU A 21 -4.43 -4.20 -4.22
C GLU A 21 -3.35 -4.54 -5.26
N GLY A 22 -2.35 -3.66 -5.43
CA GLY A 22 -1.23 -3.88 -6.35
C GLY A 22 -1.40 -3.22 -7.71
N MET A 23 -2.21 -2.16 -7.80
CA MET A 23 -2.47 -1.46 -9.05
C MET A 23 -1.17 -1.14 -9.80
N SER A 24 -1.24 -1.33 -11.13
CA SER A 24 -0.15 -1.13 -12.10
C SER A 24 1.00 -2.15 -12.10
N ASP A 25 0.93 -3.21 -11.28
CA ASP A 25 1.70 -4.46 -11.45
C ASP A 25 0.79 -5.56 -12.05
N LEU A 26 0.42 -5.39 -13.32
CA LEU A 26 -0.54 -6.22 -14.05
C LEU A 26 0.12 -7.51 -14.56
N LEU A 27 -0.45 -8.65 -14.22
CA LEU A 27 -0.06 -9.96 -14.73
C LEU A 27 -0.73 -10.26 -16.09
N PRO A 28 -0.20 -11.22 -16.87
CA PRO A 28 -0.78 -11.61 -18.16
C PRO A 28 -2.24 -12.07 -18.09
N ASP A 29 -2.67 -12.61 -16.94
CA ASP A 29 -4.04 -13.06 -16.68
C ASP A 29 -5.01 -11.91 -16.35
N GLY A 30 -4.51 -10.67 -16.28
CA GLY A 30 -5.29 -9.48 -15.99
C GLY A 30 -5.47 -9.16 -14.50
N THR A 31 -4.88 -9.97 -13.60
CA THR A 31 -4.86 -9.69 -12.16
C THR A 31 -3.69 -8.79 -11.79
N TYR A 32 -3.78 -8.15 -10.62
CA TYR A 32 -2.69 -7.33 -10.08
C TYR A 32 -2.00 -8.09 -8.97
N ARG A 33 -0.66 -8.15 -9.02
CA ARG A 33 0.16 -8.76 -7.97
C ARG A 33 0.46 -7.74 -6.86
N GLY A 34 1.36 -6.80 -7.10
CA GLY A 34 1.70 -5.74 -6.15
C GLY A 34 2.50 -6.19 -4.93
N TRP A 35 2.86 -5.24 -4.08
CA TRP A 35 3.80 -5.46 -2.97
C TRP A 35 3.32 -6.51 -1.96
N ALA A 36 2.01 -6.54 -1.66
CA ALA A 36 1.47 -7.45 -0.66
C ALA A 36 1.56 -8.92 -1.14
N ASP A 37 1.29 -9.17 -2.42
CA ASP A 37 1.41 -10.52 -3.00
C ASP A 37 2.89 -10.93 -3.13
N LEU A 38 3.76 -9.99 -3.49
CA LEU A 38 5.22 -10.22 -3.50
C LEU A 38 5.74 -10.60 -2.11
N LEU A 39 5.33 -9.88 -1.07
CA LEU A 39 5.67 -10.20 0.31
C LEU A 39 5.12 -11.57 0.73
N ALA A 40 3.85 -11.84 0.40
CA ALA A 40 3.20 -13.12 0.70
C ALA A 40 3.93 -14.31 0.05
N GLY A 41 4.34 -14.18 -1.21
CA GLY A 41 5.12 -15.21 -1.91
C GLY A 41 6.47 -15.48 -1.23
N ARG A 42 7.19 -14.43 -0.80
CA ARG A 42 8.46 -14.58 -0.06
C ARG A 42 8.27 -15.25 1.30
N LEU A 43 7.20 -14.92 2.02
CA LEU A 43 6.88 -15.55 3.30
C LEU A 43 6.45 -17.02 3.12
N ALA A 44 5.68 -17.32 2.07
CA ALA A 44 5.23 -18.67 1.74
C ALA A 44 6.39 -19.59 1.35
N ALA A 45 7.41 -19.08 0.64
CA ALA A 45 8.62 -19.83 0.30
C ALA A 45 9.42 -20.31 1.52
N ARG A 46 9.12 -19.79 2.73
CA ARG A 46 9.83 -20.10 3.99
C ARG A 46 8.94 -20.83 4.99
N THR A 47 7.65 -20.95 4.71
CA THR A 47 6.67 -21.42 5.68
C THR A 47 5.69 -22.37 5.00
N GLU A 48 5.76 -23.64 5.39
CA GLU A 48 4.79 -24.65 4.95
C GLU A 48 3.38 -24.27 5.39
N ASP A 49 2.41 -24.49 4.49
CA ASP A 49 0.99 -24.17 4.67
C ASP A 49 0.72 -22.68 4.96
N PHE A 50 1.51 -21.78 4.38
CA PHE A 50 1.30 -20.34 4.51
C PHE A 50 -0.07 -19.93 3.95
N ARG A 51 -0.81 -19.12 4.71
CA ARG A 51 -2.14 -18.63 4.31
C ARG A 51 -2.11 -17.13 4.02
N TYR A 52 -2.81 -16.71 2.97
CA TYR A 52 -2.82 -15.32 2.54
C TYR A 52 -4.18 -14.84 2.06
N ALA A 53 -4.62 -13.69 2.59
CA ALA A 53 -5.76 -12.91 2.10
C ALA A 53 -5.33 -11.49 1.72
N ASN A 54 -5.94 -10.96 0.67
CA ASN A 54 -5.81 -9.57 0.26
C ASN A 54 -7.22 -8.98 0.09
N LEU A 55 -7.62 -8.19 1.09
CA LEU A 55 -8.93 -7.56 1.20
C LEU A 55 -9.00 -6.20 0.50
N ALA A 56 -7.86 -5.72 -0.04
CA ALA A 56 -7.74 -4.39 -0.58
C ALA A 56 -8.53 -4.22 -1.88
N VAL A 57 -9.17 -3.05 -2.04
CA VAL A 57 -9.95 -2.70 -3.23
C VAL A 57 -9.65 -1.26 -3.61
N ARG A 58 -9.25 -1.04 -4.88
CA ARG A 58 -8.90 0.27 -5.44
C ARG A 58 -9.93 1.35 -5.15
N GLY A 59 -9.40 2.55 -4.89
CA GLY A 59 -10.18 3.77 -4.75
C GLY A 59 -11.04 3.83 -3.48
N LYS A 60 -10.93 2.86 -2.58
CA LYS A 60 -11.56 2.94 -1.26
C LYS A 60 -10.97 4.08 -0.44
N LEU A 61 -11.86 4.73 0.30
CA LEU A 61 -11.56 5.67 1.37
C LEU A 61 -11.46 4.93 2.71
N ILE A 62 -10.85 5.55 3.73
CA ILE A 62 -10.68 4.90 5.04
C ILE A 62 -12.00 4.42 5.64
N GLY A 63 -13.09 5.16 5.47
CA GLY A 63 -14.41 4.73 5.95
C GLY A 63 -14.94 3.46 5.28
N GLN A 64 -14.61 3.24 4.01
CA GLN A 64 -14.97 2.01 3.29
C GLN A 64 -14.05 0.85 3.65
N ILE A 65 -12.76 1.13 3.92
CA ILE A 65 -11.83 0.13 4.45
C ILE A 65 -12.31 -0.35 5.82
N ALA A 66 -12.64 0.59 6.72
CA ALA A 66 -13.18 0.30 8.04
C ALA A 66 -14.46 -0.55 7.97
N ALA A 67 -15.43 -0.14 7.13
CA ALA A 67 -16.71 -0.84 7.02
C ALA A 67 -16.61 -2.24 6.40
N ASP A 68 -15.79 -2.41 5.36
CA ASP A 68 -15.84 -3.61 4.53
C ASP A 68 -14.71 -4.62 4.84
N GLN A 69 -13.58 -4.18 5.39
CA GLN A 69 -12.37 -5.00 5.50
C GLN A 69 -11.95 -5.29 6.94
N VAL A 70 -12.13 -4.34 7.87
CA VAL A 70 -11.55 -4.43 9.23
C VAL A 70 -12.14 -5.59 10.03
N ASP A 71 -13.47 -5.73 10.04
CA ASP A 71 -14.15 -6.79 10.80
C ASP A 71 -13.78 -8.17 10.27
N THR A 72 -13.78 -8.30 8.94
CA THR A 72 -13.36 -9.52 8.24
C THR A 72 -11.92 -9.88 8.62
N ALA A 73 -10.98 -8.95 8.52
CA ALA A 73 -9.58 -9.20 8.86
C ALA A 73 -9.37 -9.54 10.35
N ALA A 74 -10.03 -8.82 11.26
CA ALA A 74 -9.94 -9.12 12.69
C ALA A 74 -10.45 -10.53 12.99
N SER A 75 -11.49 -11.00 12.31
CA SER A 75 -12.02 -12.36 12.50
C SER A 75 -11.09 -13.46 11.99
N MET A 76 -10.13 -13.14 11.11
CA MET A 76 -9.20 -14.12 10.53
C MET A 76 -8.07 -14.51 11.48
N GLY A 77 -7.75 -13.69 12.50
CA GLY A 77 -6.75 -14.01 13.51
C GLY A 77 -5.35 -14.25 12.93
N ALA A 78 -4.93 -13.49 11.92
CA ALA A 78 -3.68 -13.72 11.20
C ALA A 78 -2.44 -13.30 11.99
N ASP A 79 -1.31 -13.95 11.72
CA ASP A 79 -0.02 -13.64 12.37
C ASP A 79 0.50 -12.26 11.95
N LEU A 80 0.26 -11.88 10.70
CA LEU A 80 0.60 -10.58 10.15
C LEU A 80 -0.64 -9.90 9.55
N VAL A 81 -0.87 -8.65 9.92
CA VAL A 81 -1.89 -7.80 9.30
C VAL A 81 -1.23 -6.51 8.84
N THR A 82 -1.49 -6.07 7.60
CA THR A 82 -1.10 -4.74 7.13
C THR A 82 -2.35 -3.89 6.89
N LEU A 83 -2.31 -2.64 7.35
CA LEU A 83 -3.37 -1.67 7.09
C LEU A 83 -2.78 -0.43 6.42
N VAL A 84 -3.23 -0.16 5.20
CA VAL A 84 -2.92 1.08 4.48
C VAL A 84 -4.21 1.77 4.07
N GLY A 85 -4.47 2.96 4.59
CA GLY A 85 -5.67 3.73 4.27
C GLY A 85 -5.57 5.19 4.67
N GLY A 86 -6.50 6.01 4.19
CA GLY A 86 -6.58 7.44 4.50
C GLY A 86 -5.87 8.35 3.48
N LEU A 87 -4.86 7.87 2.75
CA LEU A 87 -4.18 8.70 1.75
C LEU A 87 -5.13 9.15 0.62
N ASN A 88 -6.06 8.30 0.20
CA ASN A 88 -7.09 8.68 -0.78
C ASN A 88 -8.01 9.81 -0.28
N ASP A 89 -8.24 9.88 1.02
CA ASP A 89 -9.06 10.89 1.68
C ASP A 89 -8.35 12.25 1.69
N THR A 90 -7.05 12.28 2.04
CA THR A 90 -6.26 13.54 2.08
C THR A 90 -6.26 14.28 0.74
N LEU A 91 -6.32 13.53 -0.37
CA LEU A 91 -6.40 14.01 -1.75
C LEU A 91 -7.81 14.49 -2.18
N ARG A 92 -8.80 14.49 -1.27
CA ARG A 92 -10.15 15.01 -1.53
C ARG A 92 -10.24 16.49 -1.13
N PRO A 93 -10.92 17.33 -1.93
CA PRO A 93 -11.12 18.74 -1.58
C PRO A 93 -11.79 18.94 -0.22
N LYS A 94 -12.81 18.14 0.09
CA LYS A 94 -13.60 18.18 1.34
C LYS A 94 -13.13 17.17 2.39
N CYS A 95 -11.81 16.95 2.50
CA CYS A 95 -11.25 16.04 3.49
C CYS A 95 -11.49 16.57 4.91
N ASP A 96 -12.07 15.73 5.77
CA ASP A 96 -12.13 15.94 7.22
C ASP A 96 -11.05 15.06 7.86
N MET A 97 -9.93 15.68 8.24
CA MET A 97 -8.80 14.96 8.83
C MET A 97 -9.14 14.35 10.18
N GLY A 98 -10.01 14.97 10.99
CA GLY A 98 -10.43 14.42 12.28
C GLY A 98 -11.20 13.12 12.08
N ARG A 99 -12.11 13.08 11.10
CA ARG A 99 -12.81 11.85 10.72
C ARG A 99 -11.87 10.78 10.16
N VAL A 100 -10.90 11.15 9.33
CA VAL A 100 -9.93 10.20 8.76
C VAL A 100 -9.09 9.56 9.87
N CYS A 101 -8.54 10.36 10.78
CA CYS A 101 -7.77 9.86 11.92
C CYS A 101 -8.64 9.00 12.85
N GLY A 102 -9.86 9.45 13.19
CA GLY A 102 -10.77 8.67 14.04
C GLY A 102 -11.09 7.28 13.47
N LEU A 103 -11.39 7.19 12.16
CA LEU A 103 -11.64 5.90 11.50
C LEU A 103 -10.40 5.01 11.43
N LEU A 104 -9.21 5.61 11.26
CA LEU A 104 -7.95 4.86 11.31
C LEU A 104 -7.70 4.31 12.73
N GLU A 105 -7.93 5.11 13.76
CA GLU A 105 -7.81 4.70 15.17
C GLU A 105 -8.79 3.58 15.52
N GLU A 106 -10.05 3.69 15.13
CA GLU A 106 -11.06 2.63 15.30
C GLU A 106 -10.60 1.32 14.63
N SER A 107 -10.06 1.42 13.41
CA SER A 107 -9.55 0.28 12.66
C SER A 107 -8.36 -0.38 13.37
N VAL A 108 -7.37 0.41 13.80
CA VAL A 108 -6.18 -0.08 14.51
C VAL A 108 -6.55 -0.70 15.86
N THR A 109 -7.41 -0.03 16.63
CA THR A 109 -7.90 -0.52 17.93
C THR A 109 -8.56 -1.89 17.81
N LYS A 110 -9.25 -2.15 16.69
CA LYS A 110 -9.88 -3.43 16.40
C LYS A 110 -8.91 -4.49 15.89
N LEU A 111 -8.00 -4.14 14.99
CA LEU A 111 -7.06 -5.10 14.37
C LEU A 111 -5.95 -5.53 15.33
N ALA A 112 -5.32 -4.60 16.03
CA ALA A 112 -4.13 -4.86 16.84
C ALA A 112 -4.29 -6.03 17.83
N PRO A 113 -5.36 -6.14 18.65
CA PRO A 113 -5.52 -7.27 19.57
C PRO A 113 -5.92 -8.59 18.88
N ASN A 114 -6.28 -8.57 17.60
CA ASN A 114 -6.76 -9.73 16.84
C ASN A 114 -5.74 -10.21 15.79
N CYS A 115 -4.48 -9.82 15.90
CA CYS A 115 -3.39 -10.29 15.05
C CYS A 115 -2.10 -10.48 15.84
N GLY A 116 -1.14 -11.25 15.29
CA GLY A 116 0.18 -11.40 15.89
C GLY A 116 1.00 -10.10 15.82
N GLN A 117 1.07 -9.49 14.63
CA GLN A 117 1.74 -8.23 14.37
C GLN A 117 0.92 -7.38 13.39
N LEU A 118 0.58 -6.16 13.81
CA LEU A 118 0.03 -5.14 12.93
C LEU A 118 1.15 -4.30 12.31
N VAL A 119 1.04 -4.02 11.02
CA VAL A 119 1.94 -3.13 10.27
C VAL A 119 1.14 -1.98 9.66
N LEU A 120 1.58 -0.76 9.94
CA LEU A 120 1.10 0.47 9.34
C LEU A 120 2.18 1.05 8.42
N MET A 121 1.81 2.00 7.56
CA MET A 121 2.75 2.59 6.61
C MET A 121 2.60 4.09 6.49
N ARG A 122 3.76 4.77 6.50
CA ARG A 122 3.88 6.10 5.90
C ARG A 122 4.04 5.89 4.40
N SER A 123 2.92 5.84 3.69
CA SER A 123 2.85 5.44 2.29
C SER A 123 3.74 6.31 1.38
N PRO A 124 4.34 5.74 0.33
CA PRO A 124 5.20 6.50 -0.56
C PRO A 124 4.38 7.49 -1.37
N GLY A 125 5.06 8.49 -1.93
CA GLY A 125 4.40 9.42 -2.82
C GLY A 125 5.33 10.03 -3.86
N ARG A 126 4.79 10.17 -5.06
CA ARG A 126 5.52 10.64 -6.22
C ARG A 126 5.94 12.10 -6.06
N ASN A 127 7.21 12.40 -6.29
CA ASN A 127 7.68 13.78 -6.32
C ASN A 127 6.94 14.60 -7.39
N GLY A 128 6.40 15.75 -6.98
CA GLY A 128 5.67 16.65 -7.88
C GLY A 128 4.65 17.54 -7.18
N PRO A 129 3.97 18.41 -7.94
CA PRO A 129 3.12 19.48 -7.40
C PRO A 129 1.89 18.97 -6.64
N VAL A 130 1.41 17.76 -6.95
CA VAL A 130 0.30 17.14 -6.22
C VAL A 130 0.73 16.78 -4.81
N MET A 131 1.91 16.19 -4.63
CA MET A 131 2.46 15.88 -3.32
C MET A 131 2.62 17.16 -2.49
N GLU A 132 3.27 18.19 -3.05
CA GLU A 132 3.47 19.47 -2.34
C GLU A 132 2.16 20.13 -1.91
N ARG A 133 1.12 20.07 -2.75
CA ARG A 133 -0.18 20.65 -2.43
C ARG A 133 -0.84 19.99 -1.21
N TYR A 134 -0.69 18.68 -1.04
CA TYR A 134 -1.38 17.93 0.01
C TYR A 134 -0.47 17.53 1.17
N ARG A 135 0.82 17.86 1.10
CA ARG A 135 1.86 17.59 2.09
C ARG A 135 1.40 17.82 3.54
N PRO A 136 0.78 18.96 3.94
CA PRO A 136 0.39 19.16 5.33
C PRO A 136 -0.60 18.11 5.85
N ARG A 137 -1.55 17.66 5.01
CA ARG A 137 -2.53 16.63 5.39
C ARG A 137 -1.91 15.25 5.44
N ILE A 138 -0.95 14.97 4.55
CA ILE A 138 -0.23 13.71 4.48
C ILE A 138 0.68 13.56 5.70
N GLU A 139 1.42 14.62 6.06
CA GLU A 139 2.26 14.65 7.25
C GLU A 139 1.41 14.51 8.52
N GLN A 140 0.28 15.23 8.62
CA GLN A 140 -0.66 15.04 9.73
C GLN A 140 -1.16 13.59 9.86
N LEU A 141 -1.47 12.91 8.75
CA LEU A 141 -1.87 11.51 8.77
C LEU A 141 -0.73 10.60 9.26
N PHE A 142 0.49 10.86 8.82
CA PHE A 142 1.65 10.04 9.16
C PHE A 142 2.13 10.22 10.59
N ASP A 143 2.09 11.45 11.11
CA ASP A 143 2.34 11.69 12.53
C ASP A 143 1.34 10.90 13.38
N PHE A 144 0.06 10.87 12.98
CA PHE A 144 -0.96 10.08 13.65
C PHE A 144 -0.77 8.56 13.50
N VAL A 145 -0.24 8.09 12.37
CA VAL A 145 0.16 6.68 12.19
C VAL A 145 1.27 6.31 13.19
N ASP A 146 2.26 7.17 13.38
CA ASP A 146 3.35 6.94 14.32
C ASP A 146 2.82 6.89 15.77
N GLU A 147 1.91 7.82 16.14
CA GLU A 147 1.23 7.82 17.45
C GLU A 147 0.41 6.54 17.70
N LEU A 148 -0.34 6.07 16.68
CA LEU A 148 -1.11 4.83 16.78
C LEU A 148 -0.21 3.61 16.95
N ALA A 149 0.89 3.57 16.21
CA ALA A 149 1.82 2.46 16.28
C ALA A 149 2.47 2.36 17.66
N GLU A 150 2.88 3.49 18.25
CA GLU A 150 3.41 3.54 19.61
C GLU A 150 2.38 3.03 20.64
N ARG A 151 1.12 3.48 20.55
CA ARG A 151 0.05 3.09 21.48
C ARG A 151 -0.35 1.62 21.39
N HIS A 152 -0.29 1.02 20.20
CA HIS A 152 -0.80 -0.33 19.95
C HIS A 152 0.29 -1.38 19.67
N GLY A 153 1.57 -1.01 19.73
CA GLY A 153 2.69 -1.91 19.42
C GLY A 153 2.75 -2.33 17.94
N ALA A 154 2.24 -1.51 17.03
CA ALA A 154 2.31 -1.78 15.60
C ALA A 154 3.70 -1.39 15.05
N LEU A 155 4.12 -2.03 13.95
CA LEU A 155 5.30 -1.62 13.21
C LEU A 155 4.93 -0.56 12.18
N VAL A 156 5.74 0.50 12.06
CA VAL A 156 5.62 1.47 10.96
C VAL A 156 6.71 1.24 9.93
N VAL A 157 6.30 0.99 8.69
CA VAL A 157 7.18 1.03 7.51
C VAL A 157 7.16 2.46 6.96
N ASP A 158 8.28 3.18 7.07
CA ASP A 158 8.41 4.51 6.50
C ASP A 158 8.83 4.40 5.03
N LEU A 159 7.95 4.80 4.12
CA LEU A 159 8.16 4.83 2.67
C LEU A 159 8.13 6.28 2.12
N TYR A 160 7.96 7.27 3.00
CA TYR A 160 7.70 8.68 2.67
C TYR A 160 8.93 9.59 2.91
N GLY A 161 9.72 9.30 3.94
CA GLY A 161 10.75 10.21 4.48
C GLY A 161 12.04 10.41 3.64
N GLY A 162 12.89 11.34 4.10
CA GLY A 162 14.13 11.75 3.41
C GLY A 162 15.21 10.65 3.25
N GLY A 163 15.08 9.52 3.94
CA GLY A 163 15.91 8.32 3.73
C GLY A 163 15.41 7.39 2.62
N THR A 164 14.17 7.56 2.17
CA THR A 164 13.52 6.71 1.15
C THR A 164 13.42 7.41 -0.20
N ALA A 165 14.45 8.21 -0.53
CA ALA A 165 14.48 9.09 -1.70
C ALA A 165 14.18 8.38 -3.03
N SER A 166 14.41 7.07 -3.10
CA SER A 166 14.13 6.27 -4.29
C SER A 166 12.64 6.22 -4.65
N LEU A 167 11.73 5.99 -3.68
CA LEU A 167 10.28 5.82 -3.96
C LEU A 167 9.60 7.12 -4.42
N GLY A 168 10.20 8.28 -4.17
CA GLY A 168 9.75 9.55 -4.73
C GLY A 168 10.07 9.73 -6.22
N ASP A 169 10.98 8.92 -6.79
CA ASP A 169 11.41 9.04 -8.19
C ASP A 169 10.24 8.71 -9.14
N PRO A 170 9.85 9.63 -10.03
CA PRO A 170 8.74 9.41 -10.98
C PRO A 170 8.82 8.16 -11.83
N ARG A 171 10.01 7.56 -12.02
CA ARG A 171 10.22 6.32 -12.79
C ARG A 171 9.69 5.07 -12.10
N LEU A 172 9.47 5.13 -10.78
CA LEU A 172 8.83 4.05 -10.01
C LEU A 172 7.31 4.17 -9.98
N TRP A 173 6.73 5.11 -10.72
CA TRP A 173 5.30 5.34 -10.81
C TRP A 173 4.83 5.11 -12.24
N ALA A 174 3.72 4.41 -12.39
CA ALA A 174 3.15 4.09 -13.69
C ALA A 174 2.66 5.34 -14.44
N ASP A 175 2.20 5.15 -15.68
CA ASP A 175 1.74 6.22 -16.56
C ASP A 175 0.59 7.06 -15.96
N ASP A 176 -0.16 6.51 -15.01
CA ASP A 176 -1.21 7.21 -14.26
C ASP A 176 -0.68 8.13 -13.16
N ARG A 177 0.63 8.13 -12.91
CA ARG A 177 1.37 8.97 -11.95
C ARG A 177 0.87 8.84 -10.52
N LEU A 178 0.14 7.78 -10.21
CA LEU A 178 -0.53 7.54 -8.93
C LEU A 178 -0.19 6.19 -8.33
N HIS A 179 0.02 5.15 -9.15
CA HIS A 179 0.37 3.82 -8.66
C HIS A 179 1.81 3.46 -9.00
N LEU A 180 2.40 2.60 -8.18
CA LEU A 180 3.76 2.12 -8.38
C LEU A 180 3.86 1.19 -9.59
N THR A 181 5.03 1.20 -10.23
CA THR A 181 5.42 0.14 -11.18
C THR A 181 5.74 -1.14 -10.41
N TYR A 182 5.95 -2.24 -11.14
CA TYR A 182 6.47 -3.49 -10.58
C TYR A 182 7.71 -3.26 -9.68
N GLU A 183 8.71 -2.51 -10.16
CA GLU A 183 9.92 -2.23 -9.37
C GLU A 183 9.60 -1.45 -8.08
N GLY A 184 8.66 -0.49 -8.14
CA GLY A 184 8.20 0.20 -6.94
C GLY A 184 7.55 -0.75 -5.93
N HIS A 185 6.71 -1.66 -6.39
CA HIS A 185 6.09 -2.70 -5.54
C HIS A 185 7.13 -3.66 -4.93
N GLN A 186 8.18 -4.04 -5.67
CA GLN A 186 9.28 -4.85 -5.13
C GLN A 186 10.01 -4.14 -3.98
N ARG A 187 10.29 -2.84 -4.13
CA ARG A 187 10.95 -2.03 -3.09
C ARG A 187 10.08 -1.89 -1.84
N VAL A 188 8.76 -1.75 -2.01
CA VAL A 188 7.83 -1.75 -0.87
C VAL A 188 7.82 -3.11 -0.17
N ALA A 189 7.73 -4.21 -0.92
CA ALA A 189 7.76 -5.56 -0.35
C ALA A 189 9.05 -5.81 0.45
N GLU A 190 10.20 -5.38 -0.09
CA GLU A 190 11.50 -5.42 0.59
C GLU A 190 11.53 -4.56 1.86
N ALA A 191 10.96 -3.34 1.82
CA ALA A 191 10.92 -2.46 2.99
C ALA A 191 10.10 -3.08 4.13
N VAL A 192 8.95 -3.70 3.82
CA VAL A 192 8.14 -4.42 4.80
C VAL A 192 8.89 -5.65 5.32
N TRP A 193 9.49 -6.43 4.43
CA TRP A 193 10.30 -7.59 4.77
C TRP A 193 11.41 -7.27 5.78
N GLN A 194 12.20 -6.23 5.52
CA GLN A 194 13.26 -5.78 6.42
C GLN A 194 12.69 -5.22 7.73
N LYS A 195 11.55 -4.52 7.69
CA LYS A 195 10.89 -4.01 8.91
C LYS A 195 10.41 -5.14 9.82
N LEU A 196 10.04 -6.29 9.26
CA LEU A 196 9.72 -7.51 10.01
C LEU A 196 10.95 -8.20 10.61
N GLY A 197 12.15 -7.66 10.42
CA GLY A 197 13.41 -8.19 10.95
C GLY A 197 14.01 -9.31 10.11
N LEU A 198 13.52 -9.52 8.89
CA LEU A 198 14.04 -10.55 7.99
C LEU A 198 15.31 -10.05 7.26
N PRO A 199 16.27 -10.93 6.93
CA PRO A 199 17.52 -10.53 6.29
C PRO A 199 17.27 -9.84 4.95
N PRO A 200 17.94 -8.72 4.65
CA PRO A 200 17.73 -7.98 3.41
C PRO A 200 18.08 -8.83 2.18
N GLU A 201 17.19 -8.83 1.19
CA GLU A 201 17.44 -9.46 -0.13
C GLU A 201 17.88 -8.42 -1.16
N SER A 202 17.53 -7.14 -0.94
CA SER A 202 17.91 -6.03 -1.81
C SER A 202 17.99 -4.70 -1.06
N ASP A 203 18.70 -3.72 -1.62
CA ASP A 203 18.64 -2.35 -1.13
C ASP A 203 17.47 -1.61 -1.80
N TRP A 204 16.33 -1.55 -1.09
CA TRP A 204 15.14 -0.87 -1.58
C TRP A 204 15.27 0.65 -1.63
N GLN A 205 16.22 1.22 -0.89
CA GLN A 205 16.53 2.66 -0.87
C GLN A 205 17.50 3.07 -1.98
N ALA A 206 18.16 2.11 -2.63
CA ALA A 206 19.13 2.35 -3.69
C ALA A 206 18.58 3.32 -4.76
N ALA A 207 19.36 4.34 -5.10
CA ALA A 207 19.00 5.25 -6.17
C ALA A 207 18.91 4.49 -7.51
N LEU A 208 17.90 4.82 -8.30
CA LEU A 208 17.81 4.32 -9.67
C LEU A 208 19.02 4.80 -10.49
N PRO A 209 19.58 3.96 -11.38
CA PRO A 209 20.68 4.37 -12.27
C PRO A 209 20.36 5.67 -13.01
N ALA A 210 21.38 6.50 -13.23
CA ALA A 210 21.21 7.73 -13.98
C ALA A 210 20.63 7.43 -15.38
N ALA A 211 19.58 8.15 -15.75
CA ALA A 211 18.95 8.04 -17.06
C ALA A 211 18.94 9.42 -17.74
N VAL A 212 19.03 9.44 -19.07
CA VAL A 212 18.89 10.67 -19.84
C VAL A 212 17.45 11.17 -19.69
N PRO A 213 17.22 12.40 -19.22
CA PRO A 213 15.88 12.94 -19.10
C PRO A 213 15.18 12.98 -20.47
N PRO A 214 13.88 12.69 -20.55
CA PRO A 214 13.15 12.80 -21.80
C PRO A 214 13.17 14.23 -22.33
N SER A 215 13.23 14.37 -23.65
CA SER A 215 13.20 15.67 -24.31
C SER A 215 11.92 16.45 -23.97
N TRP A 216 11.97 17.78 -24.03
CA TRP A 216 10.81 18.64 -23.73
C TRP A 216 9.56 18.27 -24.57
N PRO A 217 9.66 18.01 -25.89
CA PRO A 217 8.51 17.56 -26.68
C PRO A 217 7.93 16.23 -26.20
N ALA A 218 8.79 15.25 -25.89
CA ALA A 218 8.36 13.95 -25.38
C ALA A 218 7.62 14.08 -24.04
N ARG A 219 8.08 14.97 -23.16
CA ARG A 219 7.40 15.28 -21.89
C ARG A 219 6.01 15.88 -22.11
N ARG A 220 5.86 16.82 -23.05
CA ARG A 220 4.55 17.43 -23.36
C ARG A 220 3.56 16.43 -23.95
N LEU A 221 4.03 15.54 -24.82
CA LEU A 221 3.21 14.45 -25.34
C LEU A 221 2.75 13.49 -24.23
N ALA A 222 3.65 13.13 -23.32
CA ALA A 222 3.33 12.31 -22.16
C ALA A 222 2.32 13.00 -21.21
N ASP A 223 2.46 14.31 -20.96
CA ASP A 223 1.49 15.09 -20.17
C ASP A 223 0.10 15.11 -20.83
N ALA A 224 0.03 15.32 -22.15
CA ALA A 224 -1.23 15.31 -22.88
C ALA A 224 -1.89 13.92 -22.87
N ARG A 225 -1.11 12.85 -23.07
CA ARG A 225 -1.60 11.47 -22.96
C ARG A 225 -2.11 11.17 -21.56
N PHE A 226 -1.35 11.52 -20.53
CA PHE A 226 -1.75 11.38 -19.13
C PHE A 226 -3.08 12.08 -18.84
N ALA A 227 -3.20 13.34 -19.26
CA ALA A 227 -4.40 14.13 -19.05
C ALA A 227 -5.63 13.47 -19.68
N ARG A 228 -5.49 13.00 -20.93
CA ARG A 228 -6.56 12.35 -21.69
C ARG A 228 -6.96 10.99 -21.13
N VAL A 229 -5.99 10.14 -20.83
CA VAL A 229 -6.23 8.71 -20.51
C VAL A 229 -6.55 8.49 -19.04
N HIS A 230 -5.96 9.28 -18.13
CA HIS A 230 -6.07 9.03 -16.69
C HIS A 230 -6.80 10.17 -15.95
N LEU A 231 -6.34 11.42 -16.12
CA LEU A 231 -6.83 12.54 -15.31
C LEU A 231 -8.29 12.91 -15.63
N LEU A 232 -8.65 13.13 -16.90
CA LEU A 232 -10.01 13.52 -17.29
C LEU A 232 -11.05 12.45 -16.89
N PRO A 233 -10.84 11.14 -17.17
CA PRO A 233 -11.76 10.10 -16.69
C PRO A 233 -11.88 10.04 -15.17
N TRP A 234 -10.78 10.28 -14.45
CA TRP A 234 -10.80 10.32 -12.99
C TRP A 234 -11.57 11.52 -12.43
N ILE A 235 -11.44 12.71 -13.04
CA ILE A 235 -12.25 13.89 -12.69
C ILE A 235 -13.73 13.59 -12.95
N GLY A 236 -14.07 13.03 -14.12
CA GLY A 236 -15.44 12.67 -14.46
C GLY A 236 -16.05 11.72 -13.43
N ARG A 237 -15.32 10.65 -13.07
CA ARG A 237 -15.73 9.72 -12.01
C ARG A 237 -15.97 10.43 -10.67
N ARG A 238 -15.04 11.30 -10.26
CA ARG A 238 -15.17 12.10 -9.02
C ARG A 238 -16.42 12.97 -9.00
N LEU A 239 -16.76 13.61 -10.11
CA LEU A 239 -17.97 14.44 -10.21
C LEU A 239 -19.25 13.61 -10.15
N THR A 240 -19.21 12.38 -10.64
CA THR A 240 -20.34 11.43 -10.60
C THR A 240 -20.41 10.56 -9.34
N GLY A 241 -19.48 10.74 -8.40
CA GLY A 241 -19.39 9.90 -7.19
C GLY A 241 -18.99 8.44 -7.43
N ARG A 242 -18.55 8.07 -8.64
CA ARG A 242 -18.18 6.70 -9.00
C ARG A 242 -16.72 6.41 -8.67
N SER A 243 -16.43 5.20 -8.21
CA SER A 243 -15.07 4.67 -8.02
C SER A 243 -14.76 3.57 -9.02
N THR A 244 -13.47 3.38 -9.33
CA THR A 244 -13.01 2.22 -10.12
C THR A 244 -13.13 0.90 -9.35
N GLY A 245 -13.34 0.96 -8.03
CA GLY A 245 -13.56 -0.20 -7.16
C GLY A 245 -15.04 -0.54 -6.93
N ASP A 246 -16.00 0.25 -7.43
CA ASP A 246 -17.42 0.00 -7.19
C ASP A 246 -17.83 -1.38 -7.72
N GLY A 247 -18.48 -2.18 -6.88
CA GLY A 247 -18.92 -3.54 -7.21
C GLY A 247 -17.79 -4.57 -7.37
N ARG A 248 -16.54 -4.20 -7.07
CA ARG A 248 -15.41 -5.15 -7.07
C ARG A 248 -15.30 -5.85 -5.72
N LEU A 249 -15.09 -7.15 -5.77
CA LEU A 249 -14.70 -7.95 -4.61
C LEU A 249 -13.19 -7.92 -4.43
N PRO A 250 -12.68 -8.19 -3.22
CA PRO A 250 -11.26 -8.41 -3.02
C PRO A 250 -10.73 -9.55 -3.89
N LYS A 251 -9.47 -9.44 -4.33
CA LYS A 251 -8.85 -10.46 -5.18
C LYS A 251 -8.59 -11.79 -4.45
N ARG A 252 -8.39 -11.75 -3.13
CA ARG A 252 -8.24 -12.92 -2.26
C ARG A 252 -9.04 -12.69 -0.97
N PRO A 253 -10.37 -12.91 -0.98
CA PRO A 253 -11.24 -12.55 0.15
C PRO A 253 -11.09 -13.48 1.36
N ASP A 254 -10.58 -14.70 1.15
CA ASP A 254 -10.44 -15.72 2.18
C ASP A 254 -8.97 -15.90 2.60
N LEU A 255 -8.74 -16.18 3.89
CA LEU A 255 -7.42 -16.56 4.40
C LEU A 255 -7.13 -18.03 4.05
N ALA A 256 -6.80 -18.26 2.79
CA ALA A 256 -6.59 -19.57 2.20
C ALA A 256 -5.09 -19.87 1.97
N PRO A 257 -4.69 -21.14 1.86
CA PRO A 257 -3.32 -21.51 1.49
C PRO A 257 -2.85 -20.80 0.21
N LEU A 258 -1.59 -20.39 0.19
CA LEU A 258 -0.90 -19.88 -0.99
C LEU A 258 0.07 -20.96 -1.48
N ALA A 259 -0.19 -21.56 -2.65
CA ALA A 259 0.70 -22.58 -3.19
C ALA A 259 2.02 -21.94 -3.67
N CYS A 260 3.13 -22.66 -3.51
CA CYS A 260 4.45 -22.21 -3.95
C CYS A 260 4.48 -21.94 -5.48
N GLU A 261 3.68 -22.68 -6.26
CA GLU A 261 3.55 -22.54 -7.72
C GLU A 261 2.66 -21.36 -8.16
N ASP A 262 1.91 -20.75 -7.24
CA ASP A 262 1.06 -19.57 -7.51
C ASP A 262 1.84 -18.25 -7.43
N THR A 263 3.16 -18.30 -7.23
CA THR A 263 4.02 -17.11 -7.16
C THR A 263 4.70 -16.89 -8.52
N PRO A 264 4.26 -15.90 -9.33
CA PRO A 264 4.90 -15.57 -10.60
C PRO A 264 6.21 -14.79 -10.43
#